data_AF-A0A970S7U7-F1
#
_entry.id   AF-A0A970S7U7-F1
#
_cell.length_a   1.000
_cell.length_b   1.000
_cell.length_c   1.000
_cell.angle_alpha   90.00
_cell.angle_beta   90.00
_cell.angle_gamma   90.00
#
_symmetry.space_group_name_H-M   'P 1'
#
loop_
_entity.id
_entity.type
_entity.pdbx_description
1 polymer ?
#
loop_
_entity_poly.entity_id
_entity_poly.type
_entity_poly.pdbx_seq_one_letter_code
_entity_poly.pdbx_strand_id
1 'polypeptide(L)'
;MKKILLVDIENIQKTEKELLKYLAQYQYVYLVYAKSPINLSLDGLQMLSDFVSKKKLVLIKMPKIGPDAADFGLAFLAGQLSIQMDKSNIEFDVMSNDKKIEYIVDLLTVMGFKSQQLKKDISSSPSKEFKLINQEIDLSSDEMKPLLFAIQLLLKNQPKQFNSLNNALKSWLKGYTSNTRKIIEQLKDYQLIQIKDQTVSYELSRMKEALKIRKKGEVQALSKALPSVDEIQIKPHLQRVKQYCDYLSKIRNNKPAKLNSLLNSIQSVLKLNTQQSAQDFTNILIKQNIVKQESTKLTYNDSLIEAWASLDKTCLNTIIIQANLMGQPNTEVLS
;
A
#
# COMPACT_ATOMS: atom_id res chain seq x y z
N MET A 1 -17.85 -21.04 -22.05
CA MET A 1 -18.66 -20.96 -20.81
C MET A 1 -19.32 -19.59 -20.75
N LYS A 2 -20.59 -19.58 -20.37
CA LYS A 2 -21.42 -18.39 -20.26
C LYS A 2 -21.35 -17.87 -18.82
N LYS A 3 -21.24 -16.55 -18.65
CA LYS A 3 -21.10 -15.93 -17.32
C LYS A 3 -22.38 -15.22 -16.88
N ILE A 4 -22.76 -15.41 -15.62
CA ILE A 4 -23.86 -14.72 -14.95
C ILE A 4 -23.25 -13.82 -13.88
N LEU A 5 -23.69 -12.56 -13.85
CA LEU A 5 -23.28 -11.60 -12.83
C LEU A 5 -24.43 -11.33 -11.87
N LEU A 6 -24.19 -11.54 -10.57
CA LEU A 6 -25.07 -11.16 -9.49
C LEU A 6 -24.47 -9.94 -8.79
N VAL A 7 -25.17 -8.80 -8.78
CA VAL A 7 -24.62 -7.55 -8.25
C VAL A 7 -25.39 -7.09 -7.02
N ASP A 8 -24.65 -6.93 -5.94
CA ASP A 8 -25.05 -6.16 -4.78
C ASP A 8 -24.85 -4.66 -5.06
N ILE A 9 -25.91 -3.99 -5.47
CA ILE A 9 -25.80 -2.62 -5.96
C ILE A 9 -25.83 -1.57 -4.84
N GLU A 10 -26.21 -1.97 -3.63
CA GLU A 10 -26.15 -1.11 -2.45
C GLU A 10 -24.73 -1.03 -1.92
N ASN A 11 -24.04 -2.17 -1.87
CA ASN A 11 -22.63 -2.21 -1.49
C ASN A 11 -21.73 -1.65 -2.60
N ILE A 12 -22.10 -1.87 -3.86
CA ILE A 12 -21.30 -1.47 -5.03
C ILE A 12 -22.15 -0.66 -6.01
N GLN A 13 -22.20 0.65 -5.80
CA GLN A 13 -22.79 1.56 -6.79
C GLN A 13 -22.06 1.46 -8.13
N LYS A 14 -22.85 1.35 -9.20
CA LYS A 14 -22.38 1.29 -10.60
C LYS A 14 -22.92 2.47 -11.40
N THR A 15 -22.04 3.03 -12.21
CA THR A 15 -22.39 3.99 -13.24
C THR A 15 -23.04 3.28 -14.44
N GLU A 16 -23.79 4.02 -15.24
CA GLU A 16 -24.39 3.53 -16.48
C GLU A 16 -23.35 2.88 -17.41
N LYS A 17 -22.18 3.51 -17.54
CA LYS A 17 -21.07 2.99 -18.38
C LYS A 17 -20.54 1.65 -17.86
N GLU A 18 -20.43 1.49 -16.54
CA GLU A 18 -20.03 0.21 -15.94
C GLU A 18 -21.09 -0.87 -16.20
N LEU A 19 -22.38 -0.55 -16.05
CA LEU A 19 -23.47 -1.49 -16.33
C LEU A 19 -23.46 -1.93 -17.80
N LEU A 20 -23.29 -1.00 -18.74
CA LEU A 20 -23.18 -1.33 -20.17
C LEU A 20 -21.96 -2.21 -20.46
N LYS A 21 -20.82 -1.97 -19.80
CA LYS A 21 -19.64 -2.84 -19.91
C LYS A 21 -19.95 -4.26 -19.42
N TYR A 22 -20.63 -4.42 -18.30
CA TYR A 22 -21.02 -5.75 -17.81
C TYR A 22 -22.02 -6.42 -18.75
N LEU A 23 -22.98 -5.67 -19.29
CA LEU A 23 -23.92 -6.20 -20.28
C LEU A 23 -23.21 -6.63 -21.57
N ALA A 24 -22.04 -6.11 -21.91
CA ALA A 24 -21.24 -6.63 -23.02
C ALA A 24 -20.54 -7.95 -22.69
N GLN A 25 -20.10 -8.14 -21.44
CA GLN A 25 -19.25 -9.27 -21.01
C GLN A 25 -20.04 -10.47 -20.47
N TYR A 26 -21.18 -10.21 -19.86
CA TYR A 26 -22.01 -11.21 -19.19
C TYR A 26 -23.23 -11.57 -20.04
N GLN A 27 -23.66 -12.83 -19.96
CA GLN A 27 -24.89 -13.24 -20.62
C GLN A 27 -26.10 -12.66 -19.90
N TYR A 28 -26.09 -12.69 -18.57
CA TYR A 28 -27.13 -12.13 -17.71
C TYR A 28 -26.50 -11.32 -16.57
N VAL A 29 -27.12 -10.19 -16.26
CA VAL A 29 -26.74 -9.32 -15.15
C VAL A 29 -27.97 -9.11 -14.27
N TYR A 30 -27.88 -9.52 -13.01
CA TYR A 30 -28.95 -9.37 -12.03
C TYR A 30 -28.54 -8.33 -10.99
N LEU A 31 -29.35 -7.28 -10.83
CA LEU A 31 -29.14 -6.24 -9.83
C LEU A 31 -30.18 -6.41 -8.73
N VAL A 32 -29.73 -6.64 -7.50
CA VAL A 32 -30.60 -6.73 -6.32
C VAL A 32 -30.46 -5.46 -5.50
N TYR A 33 -31.59 -4.84 -5.14
CA TYR A 33 -31.61 -3.58 -4.39
C TYR A 33 -32.82 -3.48 -3.45
N ALA A 34 -32.67 -2.86 -2.28
CA ALA A 34 -33.77 -2.58 -1.36
C ALA A 34 -34.16 -1.09 -1.37
N LYS A 35 -33.19 -0.19 -1.37
CA LYS A 35 -33.31 1.24 -1.67
C LYS A 35 -32.80 1.49 -3.07
N SER A 36 -33.36 2.46 -3.80
CA SER A 36 -32.86 2.83 -5.13
C SER A 36 -31.59 3.66 -4.98
N PRO A 37 -30.38 3.09 -5.17
CA PRO A 37 -29.14 3.81 -4.89
C PRO A 37 -28.57 4.49 -6.15
N ILE A 38 -29.21 4.29 -7.32
CA ILE A 38 -28.71 4.73 -8.62
C ILE A 38 -29.61 5.82 -9.18
N ASN A 39 -28.98 6.91 -9.59
CA ASN A 39 -29.57 7.91 -10.46
C ASN A 39 -29.19 7.57 -11.91
N LEU A 40 -30.20 7.24 -12.73
CA LEU A 40 -30.05 7.03 -14.17
C LEU A 40 -30.50 8.29 -14.90
N SER A 41 -29.71 8.72 -15.87
CA SER A 41 -30.07 9.70 -16.89
C SER A 41 -31.11 9.13 -17.85
N LEU A 42 -31.80 10.02 -18.57
CA LEU A 42 -32.76 9.61 -19.61
C LEU A 42 -32.07 8.83 -20.75
N ASP A 43 -30.87 9.25 -21.15
CA ASP A 43 -30.08 8.55 -22.15
C ASP A 43 -29.67 7.15 -21.67
N GLY A 44 -29.22 7.05 -20.42
CA GLY A 44 -28.89 5.77 -19.78
C GLY A 44 -30.10 4.83 -19.71
N LEU A 45 -31.28 5.35 -19.38
CA LEU A 45 -32.51 4.56 -19.38
C LEU A 45 -32.83 4.01 -20.78
N GLN A 46 -32.72 4.84 -21.82
CA GLN A 46 -32.93 4.41 -23.19
C GLN A 46 -31.93 3.31 -23.59
N MET A 47 -30.65 3.48 -23.27
CA MET A 47 -29.60 2.50 -23.56
C MET A 47 -29.81 1.16 -22.83
N LEU A 48 -30.34 1.18 -21.60
CA LEU A 48 -30.56 -0.03 -20.81
C LEU A 48 -31.89 -0.72 -21.13
N SER A 49 -32.87 -0.01 -21.69
CA SER A 49 -34.23 -0.50 -21.92
C SER A 49 -34.31 -1.79 -22.74
N ASP A 50 -33.49 -1.91 -23.79
CA ASP A 50 -33.40 -3.10 -24.63
C ASP A 50 -32.92 -4.33 -23.85
N PHE A 51 -31.95 -4.13 -22.95
CA PHE A 51 -31.40 -5.20 -22.14
C PHE A 51 -32.39 -5.68 -21.07
N VAL A 52 -33.17 -4.76 -20.50
CA VAL A 52 -34.25 -5.08 -19.56
C VAL A 52 -35.35 -5.87 -20.27
N SER A 53 -35.79 -5.41 -21.43
CA SER A 53 -36.83 -6.05 -22.22
C SER A 53 -36.45 -7.47 -22.65
N LYS A 54 -35.17 -7.69 -23.00
CA LYS A 54 -34.61 -9.00 -23.35
C LYS A 54 -34.29 -9.88 -22.14
N LYS A 55 -34.60 -9.43 -20.91
CA LYS A 55 -34.23 -10.09 -19.64
C LYS A 55 -32.74 -10.39 -19.50
N LYS A 56 -31.90 -9.62 -20.20
CA LYS A 56 -30.46 -9.67 -20.08
C LYS A 56 -29.99 -8.87 -18.86
N LEU A 57 -30.64 -7.74 -18.61
CA LEU A 57 -30.56 -7.00 -17.36
C LEU A 57 -31.83 -7.28 -16.55
N VAL A 58 -31.69 -7.80 -15.33
CA VAL A 58 -32.83 -8.09 -14.46
C VAL A 58 -32.68 -7.30 -13.17
N LEU A 59 -33.71 -6.52 -12.86
CA LEU A 59 -33.78 -5.66 -11.69
C LEU A 59 -34.69 -6.31 -10.65
N ILE A 60 -34.17 -6.59 -9.46
CA ILE A 60 -34.92 -7.21 -8.37
C ILE A 60 -34.96 -6.24 -7.20
N LYS A 61 -36.15 -5.68 -6.95
CA LYS A 61 -36.41 -4.84 -5.79
C LYS A 61 -36.81 -5.71 -4.59
N MET A 62 -36.16 -5.53 -3.45
CA MET A 62 -36.53 -6.20 -2.22
C MET A 62 -37.86 -5.64 -1.67
N PRO A 63 -38.78 -6.51 -1.21
CA PRO A 63 -40.08 -6.08 -0.70
C PRO A 63 -39.99 -5.39 0.68
N LYS A 64 -38.93 -5.68 1.43
CA LYS A 64 -38.63 -5.08 2.74
C LYS A 64 -37.23 -4.49 2.71
N ILE A 65 -37.08 -3.36 3.37
CA ILE A 65 -35.80 -2.67 3.52
C ILE A 65 -35.19 -3.11 4.85
N GLY A 66 -33.96 -3.60 4.81
CA GLY A 66 -33.19 -4.04 5.97
C GLY A 66 -31.70 -4.12 5.63
N PRO A 67 -30.81 -4.14 6.65
CA PRO A 67 -29.37 -4.06 6.44
C PRO A 67 -28.81 -5.19 5.55
N ASP A 68 -29.40 -6.39 5.61
CA ASP A 68 -28.98 -7.55 4.82
C ASP A 68 -30.00 -7.91 3.72
N ALA A 69 -30.94 -7.01 3.39
CA ALA A 69 -32.03 -7.33 2.46
C ALA A 69 -31.53 -7.73 1.07
N ALA A 70 -30.51 -7.01 0.55
CA ALA A 70 -29.91 -7.34 -0.74
C ALA A 70 -29.20 -8.70 -0.71
N ASP A 71 -28.52 -9.04 0.39
CA ASP A 71 -27.85 -10.35 0.57
C ASP A 71 -28.84 -11.51 0.47
N PHE A 72 -30.01 -11.38 1.12
CA PHE A 72 -31.07 -12.39 1.02
C PHE A 72 -31.60 -12.52 -0.41
N GLY A 73 -31.76 -11.40 -1.14
CA GLY A 73 -32.17 -11.43 -2.54
C GLY A 73 -31.15 -12.11 -3.44
N LEU A 74 -29.86 -11.85 -3.23
CA LEU A 74 -28.77 -12.49 -3.96
C LEU A 74 -28.70 -13.98 -3.66
N ALA A 75 -28.82 -14.39 -2.40
CA ALA A 75 -28.80 -15.80 -2.01
C ALA A 75 -30.00 -16.56 -2.60
N PHE A 76 -31.20 -15.98 -2.54
CA PHE A 76 -32.39 -16.55 -3.15
C PHE A 76 -32.23 -16.73 -4.66
N LEU A 77 -31.72 -15.70 -5.34
CA LEU A 77 -31.54 -15.72 -6.78
C LEU A 77 -30.45 -16.71 -7.23
N ALA A 78 -29.32 -16.75 -6.52
CA ALA A 78 -28.27 -17.74 -6.75
C ALA A 78 -28.82 -19.17 -6.61
N GLY A 79 -29.61 -19.43 -5.57
CA GLY A 79 -30.28 -20.73 -5.37
C GLY A 79 -31.29 -21.06 -6.47
N GLN A 80 -32.08 -20.08 -6.92
CA GLN A 80 -33.03 -20.30 -8.01
C GLN A 80 -32.31 -20.61 -9.33
N LEU A 81 -31.28 -19.83 -9.67
CA LEU A 81 -30.53 -19.97 -10.92
C LEU A 81 -29.72 -21.27 -10.95
N SER A 82 -29.19 -21.73 -9.82
CA SER A 82 -28.45 -22.99 -9.75
C SER A 82 -29.29 -24.22 -10.10
N ILE A 83 -30.61 -24.15 -9.90
CA ILE A 83 -31.55 -25.20 -10.30
C ILE A 83 -31.90 -25.12 -11.79
N GLN A 84 -32.00 -23.90 -12.34
CA GLN A 84 -32.44 -23.65 -13.71
C GLN A 84 -31.34 -23.80 -14.76
N MET A 85 -30.07 -23.67 -14.34
CA MET A 85 -28.93 -23.55 -15.23
C MET A 85 -28.09 -24.83 -15.30
N ASP A 86 -27.48 -25.08 -16.46
CA ASP A 86 -26.57 -26.20 -16.66
C ASP A 86 -25.17 -25.87 -16.14
N LYS A 87 -24.75 -26.60 -15.10
CA LYS A 87 -23.44 -26.47 -14.43
C LYS A 87 -22.22 -26.67 -15.34
N SER A 88 -22.36 -27.40 -16.44
CA SER A 88 -21.25 -27.61 -17.38
C SER A 88 -20.94 -26.38 -18.23
N ASN A 89 -21.90 -25.45 -18.34
CA ASN A 89 -21.86 -24.34 -19.27
C ASN A 89 -21.87 -22.95 -18.60
N ILE A 90 -22.15 -22.87 -17.30
CA ILE A 90 -22.39 -21.62 -16.57
C ILE A 90 -21.36 -21.40 -15.46
N GLU A 91 -20.92 -20.15 -15.36
CA GLU A 91 -20.08 -19.63 -14.28
C GLU A 91 -20.78 -18.43 -13.63
N PHE A 92 -20.74 -18.38 -12.30
CA PHE A 92 -21.35 -17.32 -11.51
C PHE A 92 -20.28 -16.37 -10.94
N ASP A 93 -20.42 -15.09 -11.25
CA ASP A 93 -19.66 -14.03 -10.61
C ASP A 93 -20.60 -13.29 -9.65
N VAL A 94 -20.26 -13.25 -8.36
CA VAL A 94 -21.03 -12.53 -7.35
C VAL A 94 -20.28 -11.29 -6.92
N MET A 95 -20.80 -10.11 -7.25
CA MET A 95 -20.13 -8.83 -7.05
C MET A 95 -20.63 -8.13 -5.79
N SER A 96 -19.83 -8.21 -4.73
CA SER A 96 -20.02 -7.49 -3.46
C SER A 96 -18.68 -7.35 -2.73
N ASN A 97 -18.51 -6.31 -1.91
CA ASN A 97 -17.36 -6.21 -1.01
C ASN A 97 -17.62 -6.85 0.36
N ASP A 98 -18.86 -7.26 0.67
CA ASP A 98 -19.18 -7.93 1.93
C ASP A 98 -18.58 -9.34 1.96
N LYS A 99 -17.96 -9.68 3.08
CA LYS A 99 -17.40 -11.02 3.31
C LYS A 99 -18.51 -12.08 3.43
N LYS A 100 -19.71 -11.74 3.88
CA LYS A 100 -20.84 -12.68 3.99
C LYS A 100 -21.25 -13.27 2.63
N ILE A 101 -20.96 -12.58 1.54
CA ILE A 101 -21.30 -13.05 0.18
C ILE A 101 -20.43 -14.25 -0.25
N GLU A 102 -19.31 -14.50 0.43
CA GLU A 102 -18.51 -15.72 0.27
C GLU A 102 -19.36 -16.99 0.45
N TYR A 103 -20.33 -16.98 1.38
CA TYR A 103 -21.25 -18.12 1.57
C TYR A 103 -22.07 -18.45 0.33
N ILE A 104 -22.46 -17.45 -0.48
CA ILE A 104 -23.21 -17.69 -1.73
C ILE A 104 -22.30 -18.38 -2.76
N VAL A 105 -21.05 -17.93 -2.85
CA VAL A 105 -20.04 -18.51 -3.76
C VAL A 105 -19.72 -19.95 -3.38
N ASP A 106 -19.55 -20.22 -2.08
CA ASP A 106 -19.30 -21.56 -1.58
C ASP A 106 -20.47 -22.49 -1.87
N LEU A 107 -21.71 -22.05 -1.64
CA LEU A 107 -22.91 -22.84 -1.94
C LEU A 107 -23.04 -23.16 -3.44
N LEU A 108 -22.78 -22.19 -4.32
CA LEU A 108 -22.78 -22.42 -5.77
C LEU A 108 -21.69 -23.43 -6.18
N THR A 109 -20.52 -23.35 -5.55
CA THR A 109 -19.41 -24.28 -5.77
C THR A 109 -19.74 -25.69 -5.31
N VAL A 110 -20.38 -25.84 -4.14
CA VAL A 110 -20.90 -27.12 -3.62
C VAL A 110 -21.93 -27.73 -4.58
N MET A 111 -22.76 -26.90 -5.23
CA MET A 111 -23.70 -27.34 -6.26
C MET A 111 -23.02 -27.71 -7.60
N GLY A 112 -21.70 -27.56 -7.71
CA GLY A 112 -20.90 -27.95 -8.85
C GLY A 112 -20.71 -26.87 -9.92
N PHE A 113 -21.04 -25.61 -9.62
CA PHE A 113 -20.77 -24.48 -10.51
C PHE A 113 -19.37 -23.91 -10.28
N LYS A 114 -18.79 -23.31 -11.32
CA LYS A 114 -17.67 -22.37 -11.12
C LYS A 114 -18.25 -21.08 -10.58
N SER A 115 -17.79 -20.64 -9.41
CA SER A 115 -18.25 -19.41 -8.79
C SER A 115 -17.09 -18.64 -8.17
N GLN A 116 -17.15 -17.31 -8.23
CA GLN A 116 -16.19 -16.44 -7.55
C GLN A 116 -16.84 -15.14 -7.06
N GLN A 117 -16.27 -14.57 -6.01
CA GLN A 117 -16.65 -13.24 -5.54
C GLN A 117 -15.81 -12.18 -6.27
N LEU A 118 -16.47 -11.25 -6.95
CA LEU A 118 -15.85 -10.06 -7.52
C LEU A 118 -15.95 -8.91 -6.54
N LYS A 119 -14.83 -8.52 -5.95
CA LYS A 119 -14.76 -7.29 -5.15
C LYS A 119 -14.57 -6.11 -6.09
N LYS A 120 -15.17 -4.95 -5.80
CA LYS A 120 -14.84 -3.73 -6.54
C LYS A 120 -13.42 -3.35 -6.13
N ASP A 121 -12.45 -3.65 -7.00
CA ASP A 121 -11.22 -2.87 -6.95
C ASP A 121 -11.63 -1.40 -7.12
N ILE A 122 -11.18 -0.53 -6.22
CA ILE A 122 -11.37 0.92 -6.31
C ILE A 122 -10.67 1.50 -7.57
N SER A 123 -10.17 0.65 -8.47
CA SER A 123 -9.63 0.98 -9.79
C SER A 123 -10.58 0.54 -10.91
N SER A 124 -11.44 1.44 -11.40
CA SER A 124 -11.74 1.50 -12.84
C SER A 124 -12.59 2.72 -13.21
N SER A 125 -11.92 3.87 -13.32
CA SER A 125 -12.19 4.83 -14.39
C SER A 125 -10.89 5.05 -15.15
N PRO A 126 -10.88 5.09 -16.49
CA PRO A 126 -9.67 5.17 -17.28
C PRO A 126 -9.11 6.60 -17.23
N SER A 127 -8.13 6.83 -16.37
CA SER A 127 -7.15 7.90 -16.51
C SER A 127 -6.01 7.62 -15.56
N LYS A 128 -4.93 7.04 -16.12
CA LYS A 128 -3.66 6.69 -15.47
C LYS A 128 -3.84 5.91 -14.16
N GLU A 129 -3.80 4.58 -14.27
CA GLU A 129 -3.18 3.78 -13.21
C GLU A 129 -1.95 4.51 -12.68
N PHE A 130 -1.66 4.34 -11.40
CA PHE A 130 -0.35 4.56 -10.81
C PHE A 130 0.72 3.71 -11.54
N LYS A 131 1.04 4.04 -12.79
CA LYS A 131 2.24 3.62 -13.54
C LYS A 131 3.40 4.50 -13.11
N LEU A 132 3.66 4.55 -11.81
CA LEU A 132 4.85 5.21 -11.26
C LEU A 132 5.78 4.24 -10.53
N ILE A 133 5.53 2.94 -10.61
CA ILE A 133 6.23 1.98 -9.74
C ILE A 133 6.96 0.87 -10.52
N ASN A 134 6.71 0.72 -11.83
CA ASN A 134 7.44 -0.26 -12.67
C ASN A 134 8.32 0.36 -13.77
N GLN A 135 8.39 1.68 -13.85
CA GLN A 135 9.50 2.33 -14.53
C GLN A 135 10.35 2.92 -13.42
N GLU A 136 11.65 2.67 -13.47
CA GLU A 136 12.68 3.27 -12.63
C GLU A 136 12.58 4.80 -12.71
N ILE A 137 11.63 5.39 -12.00
CA ILE A 137 11.66 6.80 -11.69
C ILE A 137 12.59 6.87 -10.50
N ASP A 138 13.81 7.24 -10.81
CA ASP A 138 14.83 7.57 -9.85
C ASP A 138 14.24 8.62 -8.88
N LEU A 139 13.86 8.14 -7.70
CA LEU A 139 13.30 8.90 -6.58
C LEU A 139 14.31 9.93 -6.02
N SER A 140 15.47 10.07 -6.67
CA SER A 140 16.53 11.04 -6.41
C SER A 140 16.29 12.43 -7.03
N SER A 141 15.36 12.58 -7.99
CA SER A 141 15.20 13.86 -8.69
C SER A 141 14.57 14.96 -7.81
N ASP A 142 15.19 16.14 -7.84
CA ASP A 142 14.81 17.34 -7.07
C ASP A 142 13.37 17.81 -7.33
N GLU A 143 12.77 17.38 -8.46
CA GLU A 143 11.45 17.79 -8.93
C GLU A 143 10.27 17.22 -8.13
N MET A 144 10.44 16.07 -7.47
CA MET A 144 9.35 15.40 -6.74
C MET A 144 9.29 15.74 -5.25
N LYS A 145 10.33 16.38 -4.71
CA LYS A 145 10.37 16.90 -3.32
C LYS A 145 9.19 17.82 -2.97
N PRO A 146 8.79 18.81 -3.79
CA PRO A 146 7.68 19.70 -3.45
C PRO A 146 6.34 18.95 -3.36
N LEU A 147 6.10 17.98 -4.24
CA LEU A 147 4.89 17.16 -4.21
C LEU A 147 4.82 16.29 -2.94
N LEU A 148 5.91 15.61 -2.60
CA LEU A 148 5.99 14.76 -1.41
C LEU A 148 5.84 15.58 -0.12
N PHE A 149 6.44 16.78 -0.08
CA PHE A 149 6.30 17.70 1.04
C PHE A 149 4.84 18.17 1.20
N ALA A 150 4.18 18.50 0.09
CA ALA A 150 2.75 18.84 0.09
C ALA A 150 1.90 17.66 0.61
N ILE A 151 2.16 16.43 0.17
CA ILE A 151 1.44 15.22 0.64
C ILE A 151 1.58 15.04 2.17
N GLN A 152 2.79 15.22 2.71
CA GLN A 152 3.04 15.11 4.15
C GLN A 152 2.23 16.14 4.96
N LEU A 153 2.14 17.37 4.47
CA LEU A 153 1.39 18.43 5.13
C LEU A 153 -0.12 18.26 4.96
N LEU A 154 -0.58 17.73 3.83
CA LEU A 154 -2.00 17.43 3.58
C LEU A 154 -2.54 16.31 4.47
N LEU A 155 -1.69 15.33 4.82
CA LEU A 155 -2.06 14.32 5.80
C LEU A 155 -2.33 14.92 7.19
N LYS A 156 -1.68 16.04 7.52
CA LYS A 156 -1.84 16.75 8.79
C LYS A 156 -2.92 17.83 8.73
N ASN A 157 -3.05 18.50 7.59
CA ASN A 157 -3.90 19.66 7.39
C ASN A 157 -4.74 19.46 6.12
N GLN A 158 -6.07 19.41 6.27
CA GLN A 158 -6.99 19.10 5.17
C GLN A 158 -7.92 20.29 4.87
N PRO A 159 -7.44 21.31 4.14
CA PRO A 159 -8.28 22.41 3.68
C PRO A 159 -9.52 21.94 2.92
N LYS A 160 -10.72 22.14 3.48
CA LYS A 160 -11.96 21.63 2.87
C LYS A 160 -12.40 22.39 1.61
N GLN A 161 -11.81 23.56 1.34
CA GLN A 161 -12.16 24.45 0.24
C GLN A 161 -10.97 24.69 -0.67
N PHE A 162 -11.19 24.78 -1.98
CA PHE A 162 -10.15 24.94 -3.00
C PHE A 162 -9.30 26.19 -2.77
N ASN A 163 -9.94 27.31 -2.43
CA ASN A 163 -9.23 28.56 -2.14
C ASN A 163 -8.30 28.41 -0.93
N SER A 164 -8.77 27.71 0.11
CA SER A 164 -7.96 27.39 1.30
C SER A 164 -6.82 26.44 0.96
N LEU A 165 -7.04 25.43 0.12
CA LEU A 165 -6.00 24.52 -0.37
C LEU A 165 -4.94 25.27 -1.18
N ASN A 166 -5.35 26.12 -2.11
CA ASN A 166 -4.46 26.90 -2.95
C ASN A 166 -3.59 27.85 -2.12
N ASN A 167 -4.18 28.54 -1.14
CA ASN A 167 -3.43 29.41 -0.23
C ASN A 167 -2.48 28.61 0.68
N ALA A 168 -2.90 27.45 1.19
CA ALA A 168 -2.07 26.57 1.98
C ALA A 168 -0.86 26.08 1.19
N LEU A 169 -1.06 25.58 -0.04
CA LEU A 169 0.02 25.11 -0.91
C LEU A 169 0.97 26.25 -1.32
N LYS A 170 0.47 27.46 -1.60
CA LYS A 170 1.32 28.64 -1.84
C LYS A 170 2.20 28.97 -0.64
N SER A 171 1.66 28.86 0.57
CA SER A 171 2.39 29.10 1.81
C SER A 171 3.45 28.01 2.06
N TRP A 172 3.08 26.74 1.93
CA TRP A 172 3.96 25.59 2.17
C TRP A 172 5.09 25.48 1.15
N LEU A 173 4.85 25.86 -0.09
CA LEU A 173 5.83 25.76 -1.17
C LEU A 173 6.66 27.03 -1.36
N LYS A 174 6.61 27.96 -0.41
CA LYS A 174 7.39 29.21 -0.41
C LYS A 174 8.88 28.90 -0.25
N GLY A 175 9.56 28.67 -1.38
CA GLY A 175 10.98 28.24 -1.44
C GLY A 175 11.26 27.20 -2.52
N TYR A 176 10.23 26.58 -3.11
CA TYR A 176 10.37 25.70 -4.27
C TYR A 176 10.12 26.47 -5.57
N THR A 177 10.83 26.12 -6.64
CA THR A 177 10.60 26.67 -8.00
C THR A 177 9.30 26.17 -8.65
N SER A 178 8.65 25.17 -8.04
CA SER A 178 7.46 24.52 -8.56
C SER A 178 6.19 25.36 -8.35
N ASN A 179 5.46 25.60 -9.44
CA ASN A 179 4.19 26.31 -9.41
C ASN A 179 3.12 25.51 -8.64
N THR A 180 2.41 26.15 -7.69
CA THR A 180 1.29 25.55 -6.94
C THR A 180 0.25 24.90 -7.85
N ARG A 181 -0.01 25.48 -9.03
CA ARG A 181 -0.94 24.88 -10.02
C ARG A 181 -0.44 23.51 -10.50
N LYS A 182 0.85 23.38 -10.79
CA LYS A 182 1.46 22.11 -11.22
C LYS A 182 1.31 21.03 -10.14
N ILE A 183 1.51 21.40 -8.87
CA ILE A 183 1.32 20.48 -7.74
C ILE A 183 -0.14 20.07 -7.58
N ILE A 184 -1.09 20.99 -7.73
CA ILE A 184 -2.53 20.65 -7.67
C ILE A 184 -2.91 19.67 -8.79
N GLU A 185 -2.44 19.90 -10.02
CA GLU A 185 -2.68 18.98 -11.13
C GLU A 185 -2.05 17.62 -10.87
N GLN A 186 -0.82 17.57 -10.33
CA GLN A 186 -0.21 16.30 -9.91
C GLN A 186 -1.03 15.59 -8.81
N LEU A 187 -1.52 16.30 -7.80
CA LEU A 187 -2.35 15.70 -6.75
C LEU A 187 -3.67 15.14 -7.30
N LYS A 188 -4.26 15.77 -8.32
CA LYS A 188 -5.44 15.25 -9.03
C LYS A 188 -5.10 14.06 -9.92
N ASP A 189 -4.01 14.16 -10.69
CA ASP A 189 -3.53 13.09 -11.58
C ASP A 189 -3.23 11.82 -10.79
N TYR A 190 -2.66 11.96 -9.59
CA TYR A 190 -2.42 10.86 -8.65
C TYR A 190 -3.64 10.50 -7.80
N GLN A 191 -4.80 11.07 -8.07
CA GLN A 191 -6.05 10.79 -7.34
C GLN A 191 -5.91 10.91 -5.82
N LEU A 192 -5.00 11.78 -5.36
CA LEU A 192 -4.77 12.03 -3.93
C LEU A 192 -5.80 13.02 -3.39
N ILE A 193 -6.30 13.91 -4.25
CA ILE A 193 -7.36 14.85 -3.96
C ILE A 193 -8.45 14.78 -5.03
N GLN A 194 -9.68 15.09 -4.64
CA GLN A 194 -10.79 15.35 -5.55
C GLN A 194 -11.37 16.72 -5.24
N ILE A 195 -11.66 17.52 -6.27
CA ILE A 195 -12.24 18.85 -6.11
C ILE A 195 -13.58 18.85 -6.85
N LYS A 196 -14.68 19.03 -6.11
CA LYS A 196 -16.04 19.17 -6.65
C LYS A 196 -16.69 20.40 -6.04
N ASP A 197 -17.23 21.30 -6.86
CA ASP A 197 -17.93 22.51 -6.40
C ASP A 197 -17.15 23.29 -5.32
N GLN A 198 -15.87 23.54 -5.61
CA GLN A 198 -14.88 24.15 -4.70
C GLN A 198 -14.56 23.36 -3.42
N THR A 199 -15.25 22.27 -3.13
CA THR A 199 -14.99 21.40 -1.98
C THR A 199 -13.88 20.40 -2.32
N VAL A 200 -12.92 20.23 -1.41
CA VAL A 200 -11.78 19.32 -1.55
C VAL A 200 -11.99 18.08 -0.69
N SER A 201 -11.89 16.91 -1.31
CA SER A 201 -11.87 15.59 -0.66
C SER A 201 -10.48 14.98 -0.77
N TYR A 202 -10.09 14.16 0.21
CA TYR A 202 -8.73 13.64 0.37
C TYR A 202 -8.70 12.10 0.46
N GLU A 203 -7.86 11.47 -0.36
CA GLU A 203 -7.62 10.02 -0.31
C GLU A 203 -6.43 9.70 0.60
N LEU A 204 -6.68 9.70 1.91
CA LEU A 204 -5.64 9.54 2.94
C LEU A 204 -4.89 8.19 2.85
N SER A 205 -5.57 7.14 2.41
CA SER A 205 -4.96 5.82 2.22
C SER A 205 -3.89 5.85 1.14
N ARG A 206 -4.17 6.48 0.00
CA ARG A 206 -3.24 6.64 -1.12
C ARG A 206 -2.07 7.56 -0.77
N MET A 207 -2.35 8.65 -0.05
CA MET A 207 -1.30 9.55 0.46
C MET A 207 -0.32 8.81 1.38
N LYS A 208 -0.82 7.96 2.29
CA LYS A 208 0.03 7.13 3.16
C LYS A 208 0.84 6.11 2.37
N GLU A 209 0.24 5.51 1.35
CA GLU A 209 0.91 4.55 0.47
C GLU A 209 2.04 5.18 -0.33
N ALA A 210 1.82 6.37 -0.92
CA ALA A 210 2.85 7.15 -1.61
C ALA A 210 4.07 7.45 -0.71
N LEU A 211 3.84 7.73 0.59
CA LEU A 211 4.93 7.93 1.55
C LEU A 211 5.59 6.62 2.03
N LYS A 212 4.86 5.50 2.06
CA LYS A 212 5.42 4.17 2.39
C LYS A 212 6.31 3.66 1.27
N ILE A 213 5.97 3.92 0.02
CA ILE A 213 6.78 3.56 -1.16
C ILE A 213 8.13 4.29 -1.11
N ARG A 214 8.18 5.54 -0.65
CA ARG A 214 9.45 6.24 -0.38
C ARG A 214 10.33 5.47 0.61
N LYS A 215 9.78 5.01 1.74
CA LYS A 215 10.54 4.19 2.70
C LYS A 215 10.99 2.87 2.10
N LYS A 216 10.14 2.20 1.32
CA LYS A 216 10.45 0.90 0.70
C LYS A 216 11.47 1.02 -0.46
N GLY A 217 11.39 2.09 -1.25
CA GLY A 217 12.31 2.42 -2.34
C GLY A 217 13.66 2.97 -1.86
N GLU A 218 13.68 3.79 -0.80
CA GLU A 218 14.92 4.14 -0.09
C GLU A 218 15.58 2.87 0.50
N VAL A 219 14.80 1.98 1.13
CA VAL A 219 15.30 0.70 1.66
C VAL A 219 15.79 -0.24 0.56
N GLN A 220 15.15 -0.28 -0.62
CA GLN A 220 15.59 -1.10 -1.77
C GLN A 220 16.82 -0.52 -2.50
N ALA A 221 16.90 0.80 -2.64
CA ALA A 221 18.09 1.46 -3.18
C ALA A 221 19.29 1.28 -2.23
N LEU A 222 19.05 1.36 -0.92
CA LEU A 222 20.05 1.07 0.10
C LEU A 222 20.39 -0.42 0.15
N SER A 223 19.44 -1.34 -0.07
CA SER A 223 19.73 -2.79 -0.08
C SER A 223 20.60 -3.22 -1.26
N LYS A 224 20.60 -2.48 -2.37
CA LYS A 224 21.58 -2.67 -3.46
C LYS A 224 22.99 -2.16 -3.11
N ALA A 225 23.11 -1.27 -2.11
CA ALA A 225 24.37 -0.77 -1.57
C ALA A 225 24.81 -1.50 -0.28
N LEU A 226 23.99 -2.44 0.22
CA LEU A 226 24.33 -3.28 1.35
C LEU A 226 25.19 -4.47 0.89
N PRO A 227 26.15 -4.90 1.72
CA PRO A 227 26.96 -6.08 1.42
C PRO A 227 26.09 -7.32 1.27
N SER A 228 26.51 -8.24 0.40
CA SER A 228 25.77 -9.48 0.15
C SER A 228 25.75 -10.39 1.39
N VAL A 229 24.83 -11.35 1.44
CA VAL A 229 24.77 -12.35 2.53
C VAL A 229 26.11 -13.08 2.66
N ASP A 230 26.74 -13.42 1.54
CA ASP A 230 28.05 -14.10 1.49
C ASP A 230 29.18 -13.18 2.03
N GLU A 231 29.17 -11.90 1.68
CA GLU A 231 30.14 -10.93 2.20
C GLU A 231 29.99 -10.72 3.71
N ILE A 232 28.76 -10.72 4.22
CA ILE A 232 28.48 -10.61 5.66
C ILE A 232 28.96 -11.88 6.39
N GLN A 233 28.82 -13.06 5.79
CA GLN A 233 29.32 -14.30 6.38
C GLN A 233 30.85 -14.36 6.44
N ILE A 234 31.53 -13.75 5.46
CA ILE A 234 33.00 -13.72 5.38
C ILE A 234 33.60 -12.64 6.31
N LYS A 235 32.96 -11.47 6.44
CA LYS A 235 33.51 -10.32 7.17
C LYS A 235 32.92 -10.18 8.58
N PRO A 236 33.69 -10.45 9.65
CA PRO A 236 33.14 -10.48 11.01
C PRO A 236 32.63 -9.13 11.53
N HIS A 237 33.20 -8.02 11.07
CA HIS A 237 32.73 -6.69 11.45
C HIS A 237 31.34 -6.37 10.89
N LEU A 238 30.98 -6.91 9.73
CA LEU A 238 29.64 -6.75 9.14
C LEU A 238 28.57 -7.57 9.88
N GLN A 239 28.94 -8.73 10.43
CA GLN A 239 28.07 -9.50 11.33
C GLN A 239 27.75 -8.73 12.61
N ARG A 240 28.75 -8.04 13.18
CA ARG A 240 28.54 -7.16 14.34
C ARG A 240 27.63 -5.97 14.00
N VAL A 241 27.78 -5.38 12.81
CA VAL A 241 26.88 -4.31 12.31
C VAL A 241 25.43 -4.82 12.22
N LYS A 242 25.21 -5.98 11.61
CA LYS A 242 23.90 -6.62 11.54
C LYS A 242 23.29 -6.86 12.93
N GLN A 243 24.06 -7.47 13.84
CA GLN A 243 23.61 -7.77 15.20
C GLN A 243 23.23 -6.50 15.98
N TYR A 244 24.00 -5.43 15.80
CA TYR A 244 23.71 -4.15 16.45
C TYR A 244 22.52 -3.42 15.82
N CYS A 245 22.35 -3.48 14.49
CA CYS A 245 21.17 -2.95 13.82
C CYS A 245 19.88 -3.70 14.19
N ASP A 246 19.94 -5.02 14.37
CA ASP A 246 18.82 -5.83 14.88
C ASP A 246 18.41 -5.37 16.29
N TYR A 247 19.38 -5.00 17.13
CA TYR A 247 19.12 -4.42 18.45
C TYR A 247 18.52 -3.01 18.35
N LEU A 248 19.13 -2.10 17.56
CA LEU A 248 18.65 -0.73 17.38
C LEU A 248 17.22 -0.67 16.79
N SER A 249 16.85 -1.65 15.96
CA SER A 249 15.50 -1.80 15.40
C SER A 249 14.46 -2.15 16.48
N LYS A 250 14.86 -2.85 17.57
CA LYS A 250 13.99 -3.17 18.72
C LYS A 250 13.81 -1.98 19.66
N ILE A 251 14.85 -1.17 19.88
CA ILE A 251 14.84 -0.06 20.84
C ILE A 251 14.52 1.31 20.21
N ARG A 252 13.60 1.37 19.24
CA ARG A 252 13.34 2.54 18.38
C ARG A 252 13.27 3.89 19.13
N ASN A 253 12.63 3.92 20.30
CA ASN A 253 12.42 5.15 21.09
C ASN A 253 13.52 5.45 22.12
N ASN A 254 14.41 4.50 22.41
CA ASN A 254 15.41 4.58 23.49
C ASN A 254 16.85 4.54 22.94
N LYS A 255 17.09 5.08 21.75
CA LYS A 255 18.42 5.06 21.13
C LYS A 255 19.39 5.96 21.89
N PRO A 256 20.68 5.56 22.01
CA PRO A 256 21.67 6.37 22.71
C PRO A 256 21.84 7.77 22.10
N ALA A 257 21.58 8.83 22.87
CA ALA A 257 21.67 10.20 22.37
C ALA A 257 23.10 10.79 22.40
N LYS A 258 23.98 10.22 23.21
CA LYS A 258 25.36 10.69 23.46
C LYS A 258 26.38 9.59 23.14
N LEU A 259 27.60 10.00 22.77
CA LEU A 259 28.71 9.10 22.42
C LEU A 259 29.02 8.07 23.53
N ASN A 260 29.12 8.52 24.78
CA ASN A 260 29.39 7.62 25.92
C ASN A 260 28.27 6.58 26.11
N SER A 261 27.02 6.97 25.89
CA SER A 261 25.88 6.04 25.96
C SER A 261 25.88 5.04 24.79
N LEU A 262 26.34 5.46 23.61
CA LEU A 262 26.51 4.59 22.46
C LEU A 262 27.61 3.56 22.71
N LEU A 263 28.77 3.98 23.24
CA LEU A 263 29.88 3.09 23.62
C LEU A 263 29.43 2.03 24.63
N ASN A 264 28.72 2.43 25.68
CA ASN A 264 28.20 1.50 26.69
C ASN A 264 27.17 0.52 26.09
N SER A 265 26.32 1.00 25.18
CA SER A 265 25.35 0.16 24.47
C SER A 265 26.05 -0.86 23.58
N ILE A 266 27.07 -0.45 22.83
CA ILE A 266 27.89 -1.33 21.98
C ILE A 266 28.60 -2.39 22.82
N GLN A 267 29.24 -2.00 23.93
CA GLN A 267 29.91 -2.93 24.83
C GLN A 267 28.96 -3.96 25.41
N SER A 268 27.77 -3.53 25.86
CA SER A 268 26.77 -4.42 26.44
C SER A 268 26.18 -5.39 25.42
N VAL A 269 25.82 -4.91 24.22
CA VAL A 269 25.13 -5.72 23.20
C VAL A 269 26.08 -6.66 22.47
N LEU A 270 27.29 -6.20 22.15
CA LEU A 270 28.29 -7.00 21.44
C LEU A 270 29.30 -7.70 22.37
N LYS A 271 29.14 -7.55 23.70
CA LYS A 271 30.02 -8.13 24.73
C LYS A 271 31.50 -7.85 24.48
N LEU A 272 31.84 -6.59 24.16
CA LEU A 272 33.22 -6.17 23.91
C LEU A 272 33.93 -5.86 25.23
N ASN A 273 35.06 -6.52 25.47
CA ASN A 273 35.80 -6.45 26.73
C ASN A 273 36.65 -5.17 26.89
N THR A 274 36.87 -4.41 25.82
CA THR A 274 37.72 -3.21 25.82
C THR A 274 36.97 -1.99 25.29
N GLN A 275 37.26 -0.83 25.88
CA GLN A 275 36.69 0.46 25.45
C GLN A 275 37.16 0.85 24.04
N GLN A 276 38.40 0.50 23.68
CA GLN A 276 38.95 0.74 22.35
C GLN A 276 38.16 0.01 21.26
N SER A 277 37.79 -1.26 21.46
CA SER A 277 37.01 -2.00 20.47
C SER A 277 35.60 -1.43 20.25
N ALA A 278 35.01 -0.81 21.27
CA ALA A 278 33.72 -0.11 21.14
C ALA A 278 33.86 1.22 20.38
N GLN A 279 34.99 1.93 20.56
CA GLN A 279 35.31 3.14 19.79
C GLN A 279 35.55 2.81 18.32
N ASP A 280 36.35 1.77 18.05
CA ASP A 280 36.62 1.30 16.68
C ASP A 280 35.31 0.88 15.98
N PHE A 281 34.41 0.19 16.70
CA PHE A 281 33.11 -0.17 16.14
C PHE A 281 32.19 1.04 15.90
N THR A 282 32.29 2.07 16.73
CA THR A 282 31.58 3.34 16.49
C THR A 282 32.05 3.98 15.18
N ASN A 283 33.35 3.94 14.89
CA ASN A 283 33.90 4.42 13.61
C ASN A 283 33.38 3.59 12.42
N ILE A 284 33.19 2.27 12.59
CA ILE A 284 32.58 1.41 11.58
C ILE A 284 31.12 1.81 11.33
N LEU A 285 30.32 2.08 12.38
CA LEU A 285 28.94 2.54 12.24
C LEU A 285 28.84 3.89 11.51
N ILE A 286 29.81 4.78 11.74
CA ILE A 286 29.91 6.06 11.04
C ILE A 286 30.28 5.85 9.57
N LYS A 287 31.30 5.02 9.28
CA LYS A 287 31.71 4.69 7.90
C LYS A 287 30.58 4.04 7.10
N GLN A 288 29.73 3.24 7.75
CA GLN A 288 28.55 2.60 7.15
C GLN A 288 27.31 3.54 7.09
N ASN A 289 27.46 4.82 7.43
CA ASN A 289 26.37 5.82 7.46
C ASN A 289 25.17 5.46 8.37
N ILE A 290 25.34 4.53 9.31
CA ILE A 290 24.29 4.12 10.25
C ILE A 290 24.11 5.18 11.34
N VAL A 291 25.22 5.75 11.80
CA VAL A 291 25.27 6.83 12.79
C VAL A 291 25.99 8.02 12.18
N LYS A 292 25.43 9.22 12.35
CA LYS A 292 26.13 10.47 12.06
C LYS A 292 26.33 11.24 13.36
N GLN A 293 27.56 11.71 13.56
CA GLN A 293 27.92 12.53 14.70
C GLN A 293 27.99 14.00 14.26
N GLU A 294 27.05 14.81 14.74
CA GLU A 294 27.09 16.27 14.57
C GLU A 294 27.45 16.90 15.91
N SER A 295 28.72 17.29 16.07
CA SER A 295 29.28 17.84 17.32
C SER A 295 29.08 16.91 18.54
N THR A 296 28.02 17.16 19.32
CA THR A 296 27.67 16.45 20.57
C THR A 296 26.40 15.60 20.46
N LYS A 297 25.70 15.61 19.32
CA LYS A 297 24.45 14.87 19.11
C LYS A 297 24.65 13.76 18.09
N LEU A 298 24.15 12.56 18.42
CA LEU A 298 24.09 11.44 17.51
C LEU A 298 22.76 11.43 16.76
N THR A 299 22.82 11.33 15.43
CA THR A 299 21.66 11.09 14.58
C THR A 299 21.77 9.70 13.95
N TYR A 300 20.65 8.99 13.89
CA TYR A 300 20.59 7.62 13.39
C TYR A 300 19.89 7.59 12.05
N ASN A 301 20.44 6.82 11.11
CA ASN A 301 19.76 6.54 9.87
C ASN A 301 18.78 5.37 10.07
N ASP A 302 17.56 5.70 10.50
CA ASP A 302 16.51 4.72 10.78
C ASP A 302 16.20 3.82 9.57
N SER A 303 16.28 4.37 8.36
CA SER A 303 16.07 3.63 7.12
C SER A 303 17.16 2.58 6.90
N LEU A 304 18.44 2.92 7.14
CA LEU A 304 19.55 1.95 7.06
C LEU A 304 19.47 0.90 8.17
N ILE A 305 19.12 1.30 9.39
CA ILE A 305 18.97 0.35 10.51
C ILE A 305 17.89 -0.69 10.20
N GLU A 306 16.75 -0.25 9.65
CA GLU A 306 15.68 -1.16 9.22
C GLU A 306 16.12 -2.03 8.04
N ALA A 307 16.88 -1.49 7.08
CA ALA A 307 17.41 -2.25 5.95
C ALA A 307 18.38 -3.35 6.40
N TRP A 308 19.36 -3.01 7.25
CA TRP A 308 20.26 -3.99 7.89
C TRP A 308 19.47 -5.01 8.72
N ALA A 309 18.47 -4.58 9.50
CA ALA A 309 17.67 -5.48 10.31
C ALA A 309 16.78 -6.43 9.49
N SER A 310 16.43 -6.04 8.25
CA SER A 310 15.64 -6.86 7.33
C SER A 310 16.44 -7.91 6.56
N LEU A 311 17.78 -7.85 6.58
CA LEU A 311 18.63 -8.89 5.99
C LEU A 311 18.37 -10.25 6.64
N ASP A 312 18.44 -11.32 5.83
CA ASP A 312 18.16 -12.69 6.25
C ASP A 312 19.02 -13.10 7.45
N LYS A 313 18.40 -13.76 8.43
CA LYS A 313 19.08 -14.24 9.64
C LYS A 313 20.20 -15.24 9.33
N THR A 314 20.17 -15.88 8.16
CA THR A 314 21.24 -16.77 7.66
C THR A 314 22.59 -16.08 7.48
N CYS A 315 22.65 -14.74 7.44
CA CYS A 315 23.93 -14.01 7.38
C CYS A 315 24.75 -14.07 8.68
N LEU A 316 24.16 -14.52 9.79
CA LEU A 316 24.85 -14.72 11.07
C LEU A 316 25.39 -16.15 11.16
N ASN A 317 26.65 -16.34 10.76
CA ASN A 317 27.26 -17.66 10.76
C ASN A 317 27.55 -18.14 12.19
N THR A 318 26.86 -19.19 12.65
CA THR A 318 26.90 -19.64 14.06
C THR A 318 28.27 -20.22 14.45
N ILE A 319 29.06 -20.68 13.49
CA ILE A 319 30.38 -21.32 13.72
C ILE A 319 31.44 -20.31 14.21
N ILE A 320 31.32 -19.02 13.87
CA ILE A 320 32.27 -17.98 14.32
C ILE A 320 31.88 -17.42 15.71
N ILE A 321 30.64 -17.65 16.15
CA ILE A 321 30.11 -17.10 17.41
C ILE A 321 30.75 -17.74 18.66
N GLN A 322 31.41 -18.91 18.55
CA GLN A 322 31.84 -19.67 19.74
C GLN A 322 33.32 -19.69 20.12
N ALA A 323 34.27 -19.08 19.41
CA ALA A 323 35.64 -19.02 19.98
C ALA A 323 36.58 -17.88 19.53
N ASN A 324 36.55 -17.39 18.30
CA ASN A 324 37.72 -16.65 17.76
C ASN A 324 37.50 -15.22 17.27
N LEU A 325 36.39 -14.56 17.63
CA LEU A 325 36.18 -13.14 17.30
C LEU A 325 36.55 -12.14 18.41
N MET A 326 36.85 -12.63 19.61
CA MET A 326 37.07 -11.82 20.82
C MET A 326 38.47 -11.18 20.89
N GLY A 327 39.38 -11.53 19.99
CA GLY A 327 40.77 -11.05 19.98
C GLY A 327 41.28 -10.55 18.63
N GLN A 328 40.49 -10.55 17.56
CA GLN A 328 40.96 -10.04 16.28
C GLN A 328 40.82 -8.51 16.22
N PRO A 329 41.91 -7.77 15.97
CA PRO A 329 41.86 -6.32 15.79
C PRO A 329 40.95 -5.97 14.60
N ASN A 330 40.27 -4.83 14.69
CA ASN A 330 39.42 -4.28 13.63
C ASN A 330 40.23 -3.78 12.41
N THR A 331 41.38 -4.39 12.12
CA THR A 331 42.45 -3.82 11.28
C THR A 331 42.18 -3.79 9.78
N GLU A 332 41.12 -4.39 9.26
CA GLU A 332 40.86 -4.36 7.80
C GLU A 332 40.05 -3.15 7.31
N VAL A 333 40.05 -2.03 8.05
CA VAL A 333 39.31 -0.83 7.63
C VAL A 333 40.16 0.46 7.73
N LEU A 334 41.49 0.33 7.83
CA LEU A 334 42.43 1.46 7.73
C LEU A 334 43.24 1.47 6.42
N SER A 335 42.73 0.85 5.36
CA SER A 335 43.23 1.00 3.99
C SER A 335 42.16 1.59 3.09
#